data_AF-A0AAD6VQX0-F1
#
_entry.id   AF-A0AAD6VQX0-F1
#
_cell.length_a   1.000
_cell.length_b   1.000
_cell.length_c   1.000
_cell.angle_alpha   90.00
_cell.angle_beta   90.00
_cell.angle_gamma   90.00
#
_symmetry.space_group_name_H-M   'P 1'
#
loop_
_entity.id
_entity.type
_entity.pdbx_description
1 polymer ?
#
loop_
_entity_poly.entity_id
_entity_poly.type
_entity_poly.pdbx_seq_one_letter_code
_entity_poly.pdbx_strand_id
1 'polypeptide(L)'
;RLLSEKPGQSHDSYEWTVYTTWQMSFNRLSSSAARFLQLCSLLHHKGISEEFFINASKYQHKSAIPTEQDLKNSLGFLSQFTLPDKTWDSLRFQDVTAEIMAYSLMEFDPDQAMFSMHPLVHDWCQSIVIDQEACHSSIIGILGMCIGCIPHHDTDLQSMRLVPHVDALLHGGTHMFPDFRYQYARIYRGAGHYMSQKSEFNYRPV
;
A
#
# COMPACT_ATOMS: atom_id res chain seq x y z
N ARG A 1 31.15 11.99 -46.79
CA ARG A 1 29.92 11.19 -46.60
C ARG A 1 29.82 10.92 -45.11
N LEU A 2 29.02 11.72 -44.39
CA LEU A 2 28.79 11.63 -42.96
C LEU A 2 27.97 10.38 -42.65
N LEU A 3 28.43 9.54 -41.72
CA LEU A 3 27.60 8.60 -40.99
C LEU A 3 27.42 9.20 -39.60
N SER A 4 26.18 9.61 -39.31
CA SER A 4 25.74 10.11 -38.02
C SER A 4 25.82 9.00 -36.98
N GLU A 5 26.73 9.13 -36.03
CA GLU A 5 26.67 8.37 -34.79
C GLU A 5 25.40 8.76 -34.03
N LYS A 6 24.56 7.77 -33.71
CA LYS A 6 23.48 7.95 -32.73
C LYS A 6 24.16 8.10 -31.36
N PRO A 7 23.91 9.18 -30.61
CA PRO A 7 24.38 9.22 -29.23
C PRO A 7 23.62 8.14 -28.46
N GLY A 8 24.34 7.14 -27.96
CA GLY A 8 23.81 6.21 -26.98
C GLY A 8 23.43 7.02 -25.75
N GLN A 9 22.13 7.16 -25.49
CA GLN A 9 21.67 7.67 -24.19
C GLN A 9 22.20 6.72 -23.13
N SER A 10 23.02 7.21 -22.21
CA SER A 10 23.48 6.42 -21.07
C SER A 10 22.27 6.11 -20.16
N HIS A 11 22.28 4.95 -19.52
CA HIS A 11 21.25 4.53 -18.55
C HIS A 11 20.97 5.63 -17.52
N ASP A 12 22.03 6.20 -16.96
CA ASP A 12 21.98 7.29 -15.98
C ASP A 12 21.25 8.54 -16.51
N SER A 13 21.42 8.90 -17.79
CA SER A 13 20.75 10.07 -18.38
C SER A 13 19.25 9.83 -18.60
N TYR A 14 18.87 8.58 -18.91
CA TYR A 14 17.49 8.18 -19.08
C TYR A 14 16.76 8.15 -17.73
N GLU A 15 17.35 7.53 -16.71
CA GLU A 15 16.82 7.53 -15.34
C GLU A 15 16.63 8.96 -14.81
N TRP A 16 17.61 9.84 -15.04
CA TRP A 16 17.52 11.23 -14.59
C TRP A 16 16.36 12.00 -15.26
N THR A 17 16.14 11.77 -16.55
CA THR A 17 15.06 12.42 -17.31
C THR A 17 13.68 11.92 -16.87
N VAL A 18 13.57 10.62 -16.64
CA VAL A 18 12.33 9.98 -16.17
C VAL A 18 12.01 10.41 -14.74
N TYR A 19 12.98 10.41 -13.82
CA TYR A 19 12.79 10.85 -12.44
C TYR A 19 12.39 12.33 -12.37
N THR A 20 12.98 13.16 -13.24
CA THR A 20 12.61 14.58 -13.35
C THR A 20 11.16 14.75 -13.80
N THR A 21 10.69 13.89 -14.72
CA THR A 21 9.29 13.92 -15.19
C THR A 21 8.31 13.48 -14.10
N TRP A 22 8.64 12.42 -13.34
CA TRP A 22 7.83 12.00 -12.20
C TRP A 22 7.84 13.03 -11.08
N GLN A 23 8.97 13.67 -10.79
CA GLN A 23 9.05 14.75 -9.81
C GLN A 23 8.17 15.94 -10.19
N MET A 24 8.17 16.36 -11.47
CA MET A 24 7.28 17.43 -11.92
C MET A 24 5.82 17.06 -11.77
N SER A 25 5.46 15.80 -12.01
CA SER A 25 4.10 15.29 -11.85
C SER A 25 3.68 15.24 -10.38
N PHE A 26 4.55 14.74 -9.51
CA PHE A 26 4.35 14.70 -8.06
C PHE A 26 4.19 16.08 -7.45
N ASN A 27 4.98 17.06 -7.89
CA ASN A 27 4.88 18.44 -7.41
C ASN A 27 3.54 19.12 -7.77
N ARG A 28 2.74 18.53 -8.67
CA ARG A 28 1.39 19.02 -9.01
C ARG A 28 0.29 18.36 -8.18
N LEU A 29 0.60 17.29 -7.45
CA LEU A 29 -0.37 16.61 -6.61
C LEU A 29 -0.75 17.48 -5.41
N SER A 30 -2.01 17.39 -5.00
CA SER A 30 -2.49 17.85 -3.72
C SER A 30 -1.73 17.16 -2.59
N SER A 31 -1.65 17.80 -1.42
CA SER A 31 -0.95 17.23 -0.27
C SER A 31 -1.52 15.86 0.14
N SER A 32 -2.82 15.63 -0.06
CA SER A 32 -3.47 14.34 0.24
C SER A 32 -3.07 13.27 -0.77
N ALA A 33 -3.06 13.59 -2.06
CA ALA A 33 -2.60 12.68 -3.12
C ALA A 33 -1.11 12.36 -3.02
N ALA A 34 -0.25 13.35 -2.79
CA ALA A 34 1.17 13.15 -2.55
C ALA A 34 1.42 12.25 -1.33
N ARG A 35 0.71 12.49 -0.22
CA ARG A 35 0.80 11.68 1.00
C ARG A 35 0.35 10.24 0.76
N PHE A 36 -0.77 10.05 0.06
CA PHE A 36 -1.30 8.73 -0.24
C PHE A 36 -0.35 7.93 -1.14
N LEU A 37 0.18 8.56 -2.19
CA LEU A 37 1.16 7.95 -3.09
C LEU A 37 2.41 7.47 -2.35
N GLN A 38 2.96 8.31 -1.45
CA GLN A 38 4.10 7.95 -0.62
C GLN A 38 3.81 6.82 0.38
N LEU A 39 2.58 6.69 0.88
CA LEU A 39 2.21 5.54 1.71
C LEU A 39 2.07 4.26 0.87
N CYS A 40 1.51 4.37 -0.33
CA CYS A 40 1.39 3.27 -1.27
C CYS A 40 2.74 2.76 -1.74
N SER A 41 3.75 3.63 -1.84
CA SER A 41 5.11 3.19 -2.18
C SER A 41 5.75 2.33 -1.08
N LEU A 42 5.28 2.38 0.17
CA LEU A 42 5.74 1.47 1.24
C LEU A 42 5.03 0.11 1.24
N LEU A 43 3.91 0.00 0.50
CA LEU A 43 3.24 -1.27 0.26
C LEU A 43 3.91 -2.01 -0.90
N HIS A 44 3.62 -3.30 -1.05
CA HIS A 44 3.91 -3.99 -2.31
C HIS A 44 3.25 -3.26 -3.49
N HIS A 45 4.00 -3.08 -4.59
CA HIS A 45 3.64 -2.21 -5.72
C HIS A 45 2.40 -2.68 -6.53
N LYS A 46 1.80 -3.82 -6.19
CA LYS A 46 0.56 -4.36 -6.76
C LYS A 46 -0.38 -4.82 -5.67
N GLY A 47 -1.68 -4.82 -5.97
CA GLY A 47 -2.71 -5.41 -5.09
C GLY A 47 -3.22 -4.47 -4.02
N ILE A 48 -2.98 -3.16 -4.15
CA ILE A 48 -3.36 -2.16 -3.16
C ILE A 48 -4.87 -1.96 -3.27
N SER A 49 -5.64 -2.35 -2.25
CA SER A 49 -7.10 -2.22 -2.26
C SER A 49 -7.57 -1.09 -1.34
N GLU A 50 -8.61 -0.35 -1.76
CA GLU A 50 -9.33 0.59 -0.87
C GLU A 50 -9.85 -0.12 0.39
N GLU A 51 -10.20 -1.40 0.26
CA GLU A 51 -10.72 -2.22 1.35
C GLU A 51 -9.76 -2.27 2.54
N PHE A 52 -8.44 -2.15 2.31
CA PHE A 52 -7.46 -2.12 3.39
C PHE A 52 -7.68 -0.92 4.30
N PHE A 53 -7.94 0.24 3.71
CA PHE A 53 -8.13 1.49 4.44
C PHE A 53 -9.53 1.57 5.04
N ILE A 54 -10.55 1.07 4.35
CA ILE A 54 -11.92 0.92 4.88
C ILE A 54 -11.91 0.01 6.12
N ASN A 55 -11.23 -1.12 6.07
CA ASN A 55 -11.18 -2.05 7.21
C ASN A 55 -10.35 -1.45 8.35
N ALA A 56 -9.25 -0.76 8.06
CA ALA A 56 -8.48 -0.05 9.08
C ALA A 56 -9.28 1.07 9.77
N SER A 57 -10.12 1.81 9.04
CA SER A 57 -10.92 2.91 9.61
C SER A 57 -12.00 2.41 10.59
N LYS A 58 -12.45 1.17 10.43
CA LYS A 58 -13.41 0.49 11.33
C LYS A 58 -12.76 -0.06 12.61
N TYR A 59 -11.44 0.02 12.74
CA TYR A 59 -10.73 -0.59 13.85
C TYR A 59 -11.12 0.03 15.18
N GLN A 60 -11.68 -0.82 16.05
CA GLN A 60 -11.96 -0.48 17.42
C GLN A 60 -10.77 -0.88 18.28
N HIS A 61 -10.02 0.12 18.73
CA HIS A 61 -8.86 -0.08 19.59
C HIS A 61 -9.27 -0.80 20.90
N LYS A 62 -8.76 -2.02 21.09
CA LYS A 62 -9.07 -2.89 22.24
C LYS A 62 -7.83 -3.34 23.02
N SER A 63 -6.64 -3.11 22.48
CA SER A 63 -5.36 -3.60 23.01
C SER A 63 -4.70 -2.55 23.89
N ALA A 64 -3.91 -2.94 24.90
CA ALA A 64 -3.15 -1.95 25.68
C ALA A 64 -1.98 -1.34 24.88
N ILE A 65 -1.48 -2.08 23.88
CA ILE A 65 -0.38 -1.68 22.98
C ILE A 65 -0.72 -2.22 21.59
N PRO A 66 -0.62 -1.43 20.51
CA PRO A 66 -0.25 -0.01 20.48
C PRO A 66 -1.33 0.89 21.05
N THR A 67 -0.97 1.92 21.83
CA THR A 67 -1.91 2.94 22.33
C THR A 67 -2.47 3.80 21.19
N GLU A 68 -3.54 4.56 21.43
CA GLU A 68 -4.06 5.52 20.45
C GLU A 68 -3.00 6.54 20.00
N GLN A 69 -2.12 6.95 20.93
CA GLN A 69 -1.00 7.84 20.64
C GLN A 69 0.04 7.19 19.72
N ASP A 70 0.29 5.88 19.88
CA ASP A 70 1.14 5.12 18.97
C ASP A 70 0.54 5.03 17.57
N LEU A 71 -0.80 5.06 17.47
CA LEU A 71 -1.55 5.02 16.21
C LEU A 71 -1.83 6.41 15.62
N LYS A 72 -1.38 7.50 16.24
CA LYS A 72 -1.71 8.87 15.83
C LYS A 72 -1.47 9.14 14.34
N ASN A 73 -0.38 8.61 13.77
CA ASN A 73 -0.01 8.83 12.37
C ASN A 73 -0.92 8.02 11.43
N SER A 74 -1.36 6.84 11.88
CA SER A 74 -2.29 5.99 11.12
C SER A 74 -3.69 6.60 11.14
N LEU A 75 -4.17 6.97 12.33
CA LEU A 75 -5.47 7.58 12.54
C LEU A 75 -5.57 8.96 11.87
N GLY A 76 -4.51 9.77 11.96
CA GLY A 76 -4.43 11.08 11.29
C GLY A 76 -4.37 10.98 9.77
N PHE A 77 -3.86 9.87 9.21
CA PHE A 77 -3.97 9.61 7.78
C PHE A 77 -5.39 9.19 7.41
N LEU A 78 -5.94 8.17 8.08
CA LEU A 78 -7.28 7.65 7.81
C LEU A 78 -8.36 8.73 7.98
N SER A 79 -8.18 9.66 8.92
CA SER A 79 -9.15 10.73 9.17
C SER A 79 -9.36 11.67 7.98
N GLN A 80 -8.42 11.70 7.03
CA GLN A 80 -8.56 12.44 5.77
C GLN A 80 -9.64 11.84 4.86
N PHE A 81 -10.05 10.59 5.10
CA PHE A 81 -11.03 9.84 4.30
C PHE A 81 -12.20 9.36 5.17
N THR A 82 -12.42 9.98 6.33
CA THR A 82 -13.58 9.68 7.18
C THR A 82 -14.45 10.90 7.37
N LEU A 83 -15.76 10.71 7.26
CA LEU A 83 -16.78 11.72 7.54
C LEU A 83 -16.92 11.96 9.06
N PRO A 84 -17.59 13.04 9.50
CA PRO A 84 -17.77 13.36 10.92
C PRO A 84 -18.45 12.26 11.75
N ASP A 85 -19.26 11.40 11.11
CA ASP A 85 -19.92 10.25 11.72
C ASP A 85 -19.03 8.99 11.76
N LYS A 86 -17.75 9.12 11.39
CA LYS A 86 -16.74 8.05 11.30
C LYS A 86 -16.99 7.03 10.20
N THR A 87 -17.86 7.34 9.24
CA THR A 87 -18.00 6.53 8.03
C THR A 87 -16.90 6.86 7.02
N TRP A 88 -16.54 5.90 6.17
CA TRP A 88 -15.53 6.07 5.15
C TRP A 88 -16.08 6.86 3.95
N ASP A 89 -15.31 7.83 3.47
CA ASP A 89 -15.63 8.67 2.32
C ASP A 89 -14.97 8.11 1.04
N SER A 90 -15.62 7.14 0.42
CA SER A 90 -15.11 6.53 -0.83
C SER A 90 -15.05 7.53 -2.00
N LEU A 91 -15.90 8.56 -2.01
CA LEU A 91 -15.84 9.58 -3.06
C LEU A 91 -14.54 10.38 -2.95
N ARG A 92 -14.19 10.80 -1.73
CA ARG A 92 -12.91 11.50 -1.49
C ARG A 92 -11.70 10.61 -1.77
N PHE A 93 -11.77 9.32 -1.45
CA PHE A 93 -10.72 8.38 -1.83
C PHE A 93 -10.58 8.24 -3.35
N GLN A 94 -11.71 8.18 -4.06
CA GLN A 94 -11.75 8.14 -5.52
C GLN A 94 -11.17 9.42 -6.13
N ASP A 95 -11.49 10.61 -5.60
CA ASP A 95 -10.93 11.87 -6.09
C ASP A 95 -9.40 11.90 -5.96
N VAL A 96 -8.88 11.49 -4.80
CA VAL A 96 -7.43 11.43 -4.54
C VAL A 96 -6.73 10.43 -5.47
N THR A 97 -7.31 9.23 -5.65
CA THR A 97 -6.71 8.23 -6.53
C THR A 97 -6.81 8.62 -8.01
N ALA A 98 -7.92 9.22 -8.44
CA ALA A 98 -8.09 9.74 -9.79
C ALA A 98 -7.07 10.85 -10.11
N GLU A 99 -6.78 11.73 -9.14
CA GLU A 99 -5.74 12.76 -9.28
C GLU A 99 -4.37 12.13 -9.57
N ILE A 100 -3.98 11.10 -8.82
CA ILE A 100 -2.70 10.41 -8.99
C ILE A 100 -2.64 9.68 -10.35
N MET A 101 -3.73 9.01 -10.73
CA MET A 101 -3.83 8.30 -12.00
C MET A 101 -3.79 9.24 -13.21
N ALA A 102 -4.30 10.48 -13.08
CA ALA A 102 -4.22 11.49 -14.14
C ALA A 102 -2.76 11.84 -14.51
N TYR A 103 -1.81 11.58 -13.61
CA TYR A 103 -0.37 11.73 -13.83
C TYR A 103 0.35 10.40 -14.12
N SER A 104 -0.38 9.29 -14.31
CA SER A 104 0.17 7.95 -14.56
C SER A 104 1.14 7.46 -13.48
N LEU A 105 0.98 7.94 -12.24
CA LEU A 105 1.79 7.51 -11.09
C LEU A 105 1.21 6.27 -10.39
N MET A 106 -0.06 5.97 -10.64
CA MET A 106 -0.76 4.75 -10.27
C MET A 106 -1.66 4.30 -11.41
N GLU A 107 -2.04 3.04 -11.37
CA GLU A 107 -2.99 2.40 -12.27
C GLU A 107 -4.05 1.67 -11.46
N PHE A 108 -5.26 1.55 -12.00
CA PHE A 108 -6.37 0.80 -11.41
C PHE A 108 -6.78 -0.34 -12.32
N ASP A 109 -6.84 -1.55 -11.76
CA ASP A 109 -7.38 -2.74 -12.40
C ASP A 109 -8.87 -2.87 -12.01
N PRO A 110 -9.81 -2.64 -12.95
CA PRO A 110 -11.24 -2.74 -12.66
C PRO A 110 -11.71 -4.18 -12.43
N ASP A 111 -11.02 -5.18 -12.96
CA ASP A 111 -11.41 -6.59 -12.80
C ASP A 111 -11.07 -7.10 -11.40
N GLN A 112 -9.97 -6.61 -10.82
CA GLN A 112 -9.55 -6.96 -9.46
C GLN A 112 -9.96 -5.92 -8.40
N ALA A 113 -10.44 -4.75 -8.82
CA ALA A 113 -10.70 -3.58 -7.97
C ALA A 113 -9.48 -3.21 -7.10
N MET A 114 -8.30 -3.18 -7.72
CA MET A 114 -7.02 -2.95 -7.05
C MET A 114 -6.16 -1.96 -7.80
N PHE A 115 -5.34 -1.23 -7.05
CA PHE A 115 -4.35 -0.33 -7.57
C PHE A 115 -2.97 -0.98 -7.66
N SER A 116 -2.18 -0.46 -8.58
CA SER A 116 -0.76 -0.77 -8.70
C SER A 116 0.07 0.46 -9.06
N MET A 117 1.35 0.36 -8.76
CA MET A 117 2.39 1.27 -9.20
C MET A 117 3.33 0.50 -10.11
N HIS A 118 3.79 1.17 -11.18
CA HIS A 118 4.89 0.64 -11.97
C HIS A 118 6.14 0.49 -11.08
N PRO A 119 6.91 -0.61 -11.14
CA PRO A 119 8.04 -0.84 -10.23
C PRO A 119 9.04 0.32 -10.14
N LEU A 120 9.39 0.92 -11.28
CA LEU A 120 10.31 2.07 -11.27
C LEU A 120 9.70 3.34 -10.63
N VAL A 121 8.38 3.56 -10.78
CA VAL A 121 7.68 4.67 -10.12
C VAL A 121 7.60 4.41 -8.63
N HIS A 122 7.39 3.16 -8.24
CA HIS A 122 7.37 2.69 -6.86
C HIS A 122 8.72 2.91 -6.18
N ASP A 123 9.81 2.41 -6.77
CA ASP A 123 11.18 2.59 -6.26
C ASP A 123 11.56 4.08 -6.16
N TRP A 124 11.27 4.85 -7.21
CA TRP A 124 11.49 6.29 -7.20
C TRP A 124 10.67 6.99 -6.10
N CYS A 125 9.39 6.64 -5.95
CA CYS A 125 8.52 7.25 -4.95
C CYS A 125 8.99 6.96 -3.53
N GLN A 126 9.50 5.75 -3.26
CA GLN A 126 10.14 5.43 -1.98
C GLN A 126 11.34 6.34 -1.70
N SER A 127 12.16 6.65 -2.70
CA SER A 127 13.36 7.49 -2.53
C SER A 127 13.05 8.95 -2.16
N ILE A 128 11.81 9.41 -2.39
CA ILE A 128 11.36 10.78 -2.11
C ILE A 128 10.36 10.85 -0.95
N VAL A 129 10.17 9.78 -0.18
CA VAL A 129 9.25 9.76 0.97
C VAL A 129 9.68 10.82 1.99
N ILE A 130 8.75 11.71 2.32
CA ILE A 130 8.95 12.75 3.33
C ILE A 130 8.54 12.20 4.69
N ASP A 131 9.37 12.40 5.71
CA ASP A 131 9.12 11.86 7.06
C ASP A 131 8.91 10.34 7.03
N GLN A 132 9.95 9.63 6.62
CA GLN A 132 9.94 8.18 6.42
C GLN A 132 9.49 7.43 7.70
N GLU A 133 9.87 7.90 8.88
CA GLU A 133 9.44 7.30 10.15
C GLU A 133 7.92 7.41 10.34
N ALA A 134 7.33 8.60 10.13
CA ALA A 134 5.89 8.77 10.23
C ALA A 134 5.14 7.96 9.15
N CYS A 135 5.66 7.89 7.92
CA CYS A 135 5.08 7.06 6.85
C CYS A 135 5.08 5.57 7.19
N HIS A 136 6.21 5.06 7.66
CA HIS A 136 6.31 3.67 8.11
C HIS A 136 5.37 3.39 9.28
N SER A 137 5.35 4.28 10.27
CA SER A 137 4.43 4.18 11.41
C SER A 137 2.96 4.16 10.97
N SER A 138 2.57 5.05 10.03
CA SER A 138 1.22 5.07 9.45
C SER A 138 0.87 3.74 8.78
N ILE A 139 1.72 3.23 7.88
CA ILE A 139 1.34 2.06 7.07
C ILE A 139 1.35 0.76 7.88
N ILE A 140 2.28 0.60 8.84
CA ILE A 140 2.28 -0.53 9.78
C ILE A 140 1.00 -0.55 10.60
N GLY A 141 0.59 0.62 11.11
CA GLY A 141 -0.65 0.74 11.87
C GLY A 141 -1.88 0.50 11.02
N ILE A 142 -1.96 1.05 9.80
CA ILE A 142 -3.06 0.81 8.87
C ILE A 142 -3.21 -0.68 8.57
N LEU A 143 -2.14 -1.39 8.20
CA LEU A 143 -2.22 -2.83 7.93
C LEU A 143 -2.55 -3.63 9.21
N GLY A 144 -2.00 -3.26 10.37
CA GLY A 144 -2.32 -3.89 11.65
C GLY A 144 -3.79 -3.76 12.02
N MET A 145 -4.35 -2.56 11.87
CA MET A 145 -5.75 -2.26 12.10
C MET A 145 -6.66 -2.97 11.07
N CYS A 146 -6.30 -2.92 9.79
CA CYS A 146 -6.98 -3.64 8.72
C CYS A 146 -7.09 -5.13 9.04
N ILE A 147 -5.95 -5.78 9.32
CA ILE A 147 -5.91 -7.20 9.63
C ILE A 147 -6.74 -7.48 10.88
N GLY A 148 -6.61 -6.66 11.93
CA GLY A 148 -7.36 -6.80 13.17
C GLY A 148 -8.88 -6.78 12.97
N CYS A 149 -9.37 -6.10 11.93
CA CYS A 149 -10.79 -6.06 11.55
C CYS A 149 -11.27 -7.23 10.70
N ILE A 150 -10.37 -8.05 10.14
CA ILE A 150 -10.77 -9.22 9.34
C ILE A 150 -11.34 -10.29 10.28
N PRO A 151 -12.58 -10.78 10.06
CA PRO A 151 -13.15 -11.87 10.84
C PRO A 151 -12.29 -13.13 10.74
N HIS A 152 -12.16 -13.86 11.85
CA HIS A 152 -11.31 -15.06 11.93
C HIS A 152 -11.63 -16.17 10.92
N HIS A 153 -12.84 -16.18 10.33
CA HIS A 153 -13.29 -17.20 9.37
C HIS A 153 -13.17 -16.77 7.90
N ASP A 154 -12.92 -15.48 7.62
CA ASP A 154 -12.78 -14.92 6.26
C ASP A 154 -11.32 -14.55 5.93
N THR A 155 -10.37 -15.19 6.61
CA THR A 155 -8.98 -14.78 6.54
C THR A 155 -8.26 -15.19 5.26
N ASP A 156 -8.66 -16.25 4.58
CA ASP A 156 -7.76 -16.98 3.67
C ASP A 156 -7.41 -16.19 2.39
N LEU A 157 -8.40 -15.68 1.66
CA LEU A 157 -8.16 -14.87 0.45
C LEU A 157 -7.57 -13.50 0.80
N GLN A 158 -8.06 -12.86 1.86
CA GLN A 158 -7.55 -11.55 2.29
C GLN A 158 -6.10 -11.66 2.79
N SER A 159 -5.76 -12.75 3.46
CA SER A 159 -4.39 -13.04 3.88
C SER A 159 -3.46 -13.12 2.69
N MET A 160 -3.85 -13.85 1.63
CA MET A 160 -3.04 -13.93 0.40
C MET A 160 -2.80 -12.55 -0.23
N ARG A 161 -3.79 -11.66 -0.18
CA ARG A 161 -3.67 -10.29 -0.69
C ARG A 161 -2.77 -9.42 0.18
N LEU A 162 -2.81 -9.59 1.50
CA LEU A 162 -2.07 -8.77 2.47
C LEU A 162 -0.62 -9.21 2.70
N VAL A 163 -0.29 -10.49 2.51
CA VAL A 163 1.08 -11.02 2.73
C VAL A 163 2.15 -10.24 1.97
N PRO A 164 2.04 -9.99 0.65
CA PRO A 164 3.06 -9.24 -0.08
C PRO A 164 3.31 -7.84 0.50
N HIS A 165 2.25 -7.17 0.96
CA HIS A 165 2.34 -5.85 1.56
C HIS A 165 3.02 -5.89 2.93
N VAL A 166 2.75 -6.90 3.74
CA VAL A 166 3.42 -7.11 5.02
C VAL A 166 4.89 -7.46 4.83
N ASP A 167 5.22 -8.32 3.86
CA ASP A 167 6.60 -8.66 3.52
C ASP A 167 7.38 -7.40 3.14
N ALA A 168 6.83 -6.54 2.26
CA ALA A 168 7.48 -5.29 1.85
C ALA A 168 7.89 -4.41 3.05
N LEU A 169 7.09 -4.37 4.11
CA LEU A 169 7.39 -3.58 5.32
C LEU A 169 8.43 -4.24 6.23
N LEU A 170 8.43 -5.57 6.33
CA LEU A 170 9.30 -6.30 7.24
C LEU A 170 10.76 -6.32 6.77
N HIS A 171 11.01 -6.27 5.46
CA HIS A 171 12.37 -6.18 4.92
C HIS A 171 13.11 -4.90 5.33
N GLY A 172 12.40 -3.86 5.80
CA GLY A 172 12.96 -2.61 6.30
C GLY A 172 13.43 -2.62 7.76
N GLY A 173 13.38 -3.76 8.47
CA GLY A 173 13.88 -3.88 9.85
C GLY A 173 13.04 -3.14 10.91
N THR A 174 11.76 -2.86 10.62
CA THR A 174 10.94 -2.01 11.48
C THR A 174 10.47 -2.72 12.76
N HIS A 175 10.52 -2.01 13.90
CA HIS A 175 10.01 -2.51 15.16
C HIS A 175 8.47 -2.52 15.17
N MET A 176 7.88 -3.72 15.27
CA MET A 176 6.43 -3.91 15.27
C MET A 176 5.88 -4.09 16.68
N PHE A 177 4.74 -3.47 16.96
CA PHE A 177 4.01 -3.65 18.21
C PHE A 177 3.57 -5.11 18.40
N PRO A 178 3.58 -5.66 19.63
CA PRO A 178 3.23 -7.06 19.89
C PRO A 178 1.86 -7.49 19.34
N ASP A 179 0.84 -6.64 19.46
CA ASP A 179 -0.50 -6.95 18.93
C ASP A 179 -0.47 -7.07 17.40
N PHE A 180 0.20 -6.15 16.72
CA PHE A 180 0.37 -6.23 15.27
C PHE A 180 1.21 -7.43 14.84
N ARG A 181 2.22 -7.86 15.64
CA ARG A 181 2.92 -9.13 15.36
C ARG A 181 1.97 -10.32 15.39
N TYR A 182 1.04 -10.36 16.33
CA TYR A 182 0.02 -11.40 16.37
C TYR A 182 -0.90 -11.34 15.14
N GLN A 183 -1.38 -10.14 14.77
CA GLN A 183 -2.19 -9.95 13.57
C GLN A 183 -1.45 -10.40 12.30
N TYR A 184 -0.17 -10.06 12.17
CA TYR A 184 0.63 -10.39 11.00
C TYR A 184 0.94 -11.90 10.95
N ALA A 185 1.22 -12.53 12.09
CA ALA A 185 1.35 -13.98 12.16
C ALA A 185 0.06 -14.71 11.74
N ARG A 186 -1.11 -14.11 12.02
CA ARG A 186 -2.42 -14.65 11.64
C ARG A 186 -2.59 -14.70 10.12
N ILE A 187 -2.17 -13.67 9.38
CA ILE A 187 -2.29 -13.69 7.91
C ILE A 187 -1.38 -14.73 7.27
N TYR A 188 -0.17 -14.95 7.76
CA TYR A 188 0.70 -16.01 7.21
C TYR A 188 0.07 -17.40 7.37
N ARG A 189 -0.61 -17.66 8.49
CA ARG A 189 -1.36 -18.92 8.69
C ARG A 189 -2.52 -19.05 7.71
N GLY A 190 -3.33 -17.99 7.56
CA GLY A 190 -4.45 -17.99 6.62
C GLY A 190 -4.02 -18.20 5.16
N ALA A 191 -2.95 -17.53 4.74
CA ALA A 191 -2.38 -17.70 3.39
C ALA A 191 -1.87 -19.13 3.16
N GLY A 192 -1.19 -19.72 4.15
CA GLY A 192 -0.73 -21.13 4.09
C GLY A 192 -1.89 -22.13 3.96
N HIS A 193 -2.99 -21.91 4.69
CA HIS A 193 -4.20 -22.74 4.57
C HIS A 193 -4.84 -22.62 3.19
N TYR A 194 -4.99 -21.40 2.66
CA TYR A 194 -5.56 -21.18 1.33
C TYR A 194 -4.81 -21.91 0.22
N MET A 195 -3.48 -21.80 0.23
CA MET A 195 -2.62 -22.44 -0.78
C MET A 195 -2.74 -23.97 -0.75
N SER A 196 -2.94 -24.54 0.45
CA SER A 196 -3.14 -25.98 0.65
C SER A 196 -4.52 -26.42 0.14
N GLN A 197 -5.59 -25.67 0.41
CA GLN A 197 -6.93 -26.00 -0.11
C GLN A 197 -7.00 -25.87 -1.64
N LYS A 198 -6.37 -24.84 -2.22
CA LYS A 198 -6.37 -24.64 -3.68
C LYS A 198 -5.61 -25.75 -4.42
N SER A 199 -4.53 -26.28 -3.84
CA SER A 199 -3.81 -27.42 -4.42
C SER A 199 -4.64 -28.70 -4.38
N GLU A 200 -5.41 -28.94 -3.32
CA GLU A 200 -6.37 -30.05 -3.22
C GLU A 200 -7.52 -29.95 -4.24
N PHE A 201 -8.07 -28.75 -4.47
CA PHE A 201 -9.12 -28.53 -5.48
C PHE A 201 -8.62 -28.70 -6.92
N ASN A 202 -7.37 -28.37 -7.20
CA ASN A 202 -6.73 -28.60 -8.50
C ASN A 202 -6.31 -30.06 -8.73
N TYR A 203 -6.39 -30.90 -7.69
CA TYR A 203 -6.08 -32.33 -7.73
C TYR A 203 -7.34 -33.17 -7.53
N ARG A 204 -8.33 -33.01 -8.42
CA ARG A 204 -9.39 -34.02 -8.59
C ARG A 204 -9.03 -34.87 -9.81
N PRO A 205 -8.64 -36.15 -9.64
CA PRO A 205 -8.45 -37.03 -10.77
C PRO A 205 -9.82 -37.24 -11.46
N VAL A 206 -9.83 -37.04 -12.78
CA VAL A 206 -10.93 -37.45 -13.66
C VAL A 206 -10.99 -38.97 -13.71
#